data_AF-A0A8E2RSC9-F1
#
_entry.id   AF-A0A8E2RSC9-F1
#
_cell.length_a   1.000
_cell.length_b   1.000
_cell.length_c   1.000
_cell.angle_alpha   90.00
_cell.angle_beta   90.00
_cell.angle_gamma   90.00
#
_symmetry.space_group_name_H-M   'P 1'
#
loop_
_entity.id
_entity.type
_entity.pdbx_description
1 polymer ?
#
loop_
_entity_poly.entity_id
_entity_poly.type
_entity_poly.pdbx_seq_one_letter_code
_entity_poly.pdbx_strand_id
1 'polypeptide(L)'
;MLPEQDLSTGTLKFSLIPGVIRHVRFADEKLRGTWKTAFPNGDGELLNLRDLEQGLEQMKRVSSQDVSMQIVPADVPGESAVVLDVKRGKPWTVVASIDNSGTRATGKLQGNLSLGIDNPLGLNDIFNIGVSQDLELGDKRLGSHGWNGFYSIPWGYWTATLSAYTNTYHQQIAGVNQTFVASGNSKTLDFKLARMLARSQNDVFGTYVRLSRRFGQSGIEDTAISQQRRNNTIVELGLTGRHYFDGAQFDGSLAYRQGAGGLGAQDDMLAAGGGPIYREHSDDASTGHAQFDQPR
;
A
#
# COMPACT_ATOMS: atom_id res chain seq x y z
N MET A 1 24.03 4.93 34.37
CA MET A 1 24.31 5.25 35.78
C MET A 1 25.78 4.99 36.07
N LEU A 2 26.35 5.74 37.02
CA LEU A 2 27.70 5.50 37.52
C LEU A 2 27.57 4.57 38.73
N PRO A 3 27.93 3.28 38.62
CA PRO A 3 27.98 2.42 39.79
C PRO A 3 29.04 2.96 40.76
N GLU A 4 28.91 2.59 42.03
CA GLU A 4 29.96 2.84 43.02
C GLU A 4 31.27 2.21 42.52
N GLN A 5 32.33 3.02 42.47
CA GLN A 5 33.59 2.64 41.84
C GLN A 5 34.74 3.51 42.33
N ASP A 6 35.94 2.93 42.29
CA ASP A 6 37.19 3.62 42.60
C ASP A 6 37.90 4.11 41.33
N LEU A 7 38.06 5.42 41.24
CA LEU A 7 38.70 6.12 40.12
C LEU A 7 40.22 6.21 40.25
N SER A 8 40.80 5.79 41.38
CA SER A 8 42.26 5.79 41.62
C SER A 8 43.03 4.97 40.57
N THR A 9 42.36 3.99 39.97
CA THR A 9 42.88 3.11 38.91
C THR A 9 42.87 3.75 37.51
N GLY A 10 42.36 4.98 37.36
CA GLY A 10 42.23 5.68 36.08
C GLY A 10 41.15 5.12 35.15
N THR A 11 40.32 4.18 35.61
CA THR A 11 39.24 3.57 34.81
C THR A 11 37.86 4.03 35.28
N LEU A 12 37.07 4.60 34.37
CA LEU A 12 35.67 4.97 34.61
C LEU A 12 34.73 3.92 34.01
N LYS A 13 33.90 3.31 34.86
CA LYS A 13 32.89 2.31 34.51
C LYS A 13 31.52 2.96 34.40
N PHE A 14 30.83 2.65 33.31
CA PHE A 14 29.44 3.03 33.09
C PHE A 14 28.55 1.79 33.15
N SER A 15 27.39 1.91 33.80
CA SER A 15 26.34 0.89 33.77
C SER A 15 25.13 1.43 33.03
N LEU A 16 24.65 0.70 32.03
CA LEU A 16 23.41 0.99 31.31
C LEU A 16 22.35 -0.02 31.76
N ILE A 17 21.25 0.47 32.34
CA ILE A 17 20.08 -0.35 32.62
C ILE A 17 19.06 0.00 31.54
N PRO A 18 18.92 -0.83 30.48
CA PRO A 18 17.93 -0.57 29.46
C PRO A 18 16.52 -0.72 30.03
N GLY A 19 15.63 0.22 29.68
CA GLY A 19 14.22 0.09 30.01
C GLY A 19 13.56 -1.01 29.18
N VAL A 20 12.72 -1.83 29.80
CA VAL A 20 11.95 -2.89 29.12
C VAL A 20 10.45 -2.62 29.20
N ILE A 21 9.71 -3.11 28.22
CA ILE A 21 8.25 -3.04 28.20
C ILE A 21 7.73 -4.13 29.12
N ARG A 22 7.02 -3.75 30.19
CA ARG A 22 6.33 -4.72 31.04
C ARG A 22 5.14 -5.30 30.31
N HIS A 23 4.19 -4.44 29.94
CA HIS A 23 3.00 -4.81 29.18
C HIS A 23 2.60 -3.71 28.19
N VAL A 24 2.15 -4.11 27.00
CA VAL A 24 1.38 -3.25 26.10
C VAL A 24 -0.11 -3.59 26.22
N ARG A 25 -0.94 -2.60 26.57
CA ARG A 25 -2.38 -2.82 26.78
C ARG A 25 -3.23 -1.69 26.23
N PHE A 26 -4.47 -2.01 25.87
CA PHE A 26 -5.48 -0.99 25.62
C PHE A 26 -5.88 -0.33 26.94
N ALA A 27 -6.22 0.96 26.89
CA ALA A 27 -6.81 1.66 28.02
C ALA A 27 -8.20 1.09 28.35
N ASP A 28 -8.97 0.70 27.33
CA ASP A 28 -10.21 -0.06 27.43
C ASP A 28 -9.97 -1.54 27.12
N GLU A 29 -10.07 -2.41 28.13
CA GLU A 29 -9.88 -3.85 28.02
C GLU A 29 -10.96 -4.55 27.17
N LYS A 30 -12.12 -3.91 26.98
CA LYS A 30 -13.23 -4.45 26.18
C LYS A 30 -13.04 -4.23 24.68
N LEU A 31 -12.02 -3.48 24.29
CA LEU A 31 -11.77 -3.12 22.90
C LEU A 31 -11.41 -4.37 22.07
N ARG A 32 -12.18 -4.63 21.00
CA ARG A 32 -11.95 -5.77 20.09
C ARG A 32 -10.59 -5.63 19.36
N GLY A 33 -10.00 -6.74 18.93
CA GLY A 33 -8.83 -6.75 18.06
C GLY A 33 -7.52 -6.70 18.83
N THR A 34 -6.41 -6.46 18.14
CA THR A 34 -5.08 -6.58 18.74
C THR A 34 -4.15 -5.45 18.31
N TRP A 35 -3.23 -5.09 19.20
CA TRP A 35 -2.08 -4.23 18.90
C TRP A 35 -0.90 -5.04 18.34
N LYS A 36 -0.89 -6.36 18.54
CA LYS A 36 0.28 -7.23 18.27
C LYS A 36 0.67 -7.31 16.80
N THR A 37 -0.27 -7.06 15.88
CA THR A 37 0.03 -6.95 14.45
C THR A 37 0.58 -5.58 14.08
N ALA A 38 0.36 -4.54 14.88
CA ALA A 38 0.90 -3.22 14.58
C ALA A 38 2.31 -3.05 15.16
N PHE A 39 2.52 -3.42 16.42
CA PHE A 39 3.78 -3.17 17.12
C PHE A 39 4.83 -4.26 16.84
N PRO A 40 6.08 -3.88 16.52
CA PRO A 40 7.17 -4.83 16.34
C PRO A 40 7.69 -5.38 17.67
N ASN A 41 7.56 -4.61 18.77
CA ASN A 41 7.98 -5.04 20.10
C ASN A 41 6.78 -5.17 21.05
N GLY A 42 6.91 -6.02 22.06
CA GLY A 42 5.89 -6.28 23.07
C GLY A 42 6.45 -6.52 24.47
N ASP A 43 5.63 -7.17 25.29
CA ASP A 43 5.93 -7.52 26.68
C ASP A 43 7.27 -8.26 26.82
N GLY A 44 8.11 -7.81 27.75
CA GLY A 44 9.43 -8.35 28.07
C GLY A 44 10.57 -7.86 27.17
N GLU A 45 10.28 -7.11 26.11
CA GLU A 45 11.29 -6.64 25.16
C GLU A 45 11.79 -5.23 25.48
N LEU A 46 12.90 -4.85 24.84
CA LEU A 46 13.50 -3.53 25.00
C LEU A 46 12.50 -2.44 24.62
N LEU A 47 12.33 -1.46 25.51
CA LEU A 47 11.57 -0.26 25.19
C LEU A 47 12.37 0.59 24.21
N ASN A 48 11.85 0.68 22.98
CA ASN A 48 12.43 1.48 21.92
C ASN A 48 11.37 2.38 21.32
N LEU A 49 11.64 3.69 21.33
CA LEU A 49 10.68 4.69 20.85
C LEU A 49 10.32 4.51 19.37
N ARG A 50 11.28 4.10 18.51
CA ARG A 50 11.03 3.91 17.08
C ARG A 50 10.12 2.71 16.80
N ASP A 51 10.28 1.64 17.58
CA ASP A 51 9.41 0.48 17.53
C ASP A 51 7.97 0.86 17.93
N LEU A 52 7.82 1.67 18.98
CA LEU A 52 6.52 2.16 19.43
C LEU A 52 5.87 3.13 18.43
N GLU A 53 6.63 4.07 17.86
CA GLU A 53 6.17 4.98 16.80
C GLU A 53 5.69 4.21 15.57
N GLN A 54 6.43 3.18 15.15
CA GLN A 54 6.06 2.33 14.04
C GLN A 54 4.74 1.59 14.32
N GLY A 55 4.58 1.03 15.52
CA GLY A 55 3.32 0.40 15.92
C GLY A 55 2.15 1.36 15.96
N LEU A 56 2.36 2.56 16.50
CA LEU A 56 1.35 3.62 16.54
C LEU A 56 0.92 4.04 15.13
N GLU A 57 1.85 4.20 14.20
CA GLU A 57 1.55 4.54 12.81
C GLU A 57 0.76 3.44 12.10
N GLN A 58 1.14 2.17 12.28
CA GLN A 58 0.42 1.04 11.70
C GLN A 58 -1.04 0.96 12.20
N MET A 59 -1.28 1.27 13.48
CA MET A 59 -2.65 1.38 13.97
C MET A 59 -3.38 2.59 13.39
N LYS A 60 -2.73 3.75 13.29
CA LYS A 60 -3.33 4.98 12.72
C LYS A 60 -3.60 4.91 11.21
N ARG A 61 -3.02 3.92 10.52
CA ARG A 61 -3.30 3.65 9.09
C ARG A 61 -4.77 3.30 8.83
N VAL A 62 -5.46 2.75 9.83
CA VAL A 62 -6.88 2.40 9.77
C VAL A 62 -7.71 3.67 10.02
N SER A 63 -8.42 4.14 9.00
CA SER A 63 -9.04 5.48 9.02
C SER A 63 -10.14 5.64 10.07
N SER A 64 -10.82 4.55 10.43
CA SER A 64 -11.88 4.54 11.43
C SER A 64 -11.37 4.53 12.87
N GLN A 65 -10.06 4.61 13.14
CA GLN A 65 -9.53 4.65 14.50
C GLN A 65 -8.48 5.73 14.69
N ASP A 66 -8.62 6.46 15.79
CA ASP A 66 -7.58 7.34 16.31
C ASP A 66 -6.93 6.67 17.53
N VAL A 67 -5.61 6.73 17.61
CA VAL A 67 -4.83 6.03 18.63
C VAL A 67 -3.85 7.01 19.26
N SER A 68 -3.81 7.04 20.59
CA SER A 68 -2.75 7.69 21.34
C SER A 68 -2.04 6.69 22.24
N MET A 69 -0.80 7.00 22.58
CA MET A 69 0.07 6.11 23.35
C MET A 69 0.68 6.88 24.51
N GLN A 70 0.72 6.24 25.67
CA GLN A 70 1.38 6.75 26.87
C GLN A 70 2.36 5.69 27.40
N ILE A 71 3.56 6.13 27.77
CA ILE A 71 4.54 5.31 28.47
C ILE A 71 4.44 5.69 29.95
N VAL A 72 4.04 4.74 30.79
CA VAL A 72 3.87 4.95 32.23
C VAL A 72 4.83 4.05 33.01
N PRO A 73 5.33 4.47 34.19
CA PRO A 73 6.15 3.61 35.04
C PRO A 73 5.41 2.32 35.41
N ALA A 74 6.12 1.19 35.41
CA ALA A 74 5.63 -0.05 35.99
C ALA A 74 6.09 -0.20 37.45
N ASP A 75 5.66 -1.29 38.11
CA ASP A 75 5.97 -1.55 39.52
C ASP A 75 7.45 -1.86 39.76
N VAL A 76 8.15 -2.36 38.74
CA VAL A 76 9.55 -2.78 38.82
C VAL A 76 10.46 -1.70 38.21
N PRO A 77 11.53 -1.27 38.90
CA PRO A 77 12.51 -0.35 38.34
C PRO A 77 13.12 -0.88 37.04
N GLY A 78 13.19 -0.02 36.02
CA GLY A 78 13.65 -0.40 34.68
C GLY A 78 12.55 -0.97 33.79
N GLU A 79 11.31 -1.09 34.27
CA GLU A 79 10.16 -1.50 33.47
C GLU A 79 9.16 -0.35 33.27
N SER A 80 8.54 -0.30 32.09
CA SER A 80 7.46 0.64 31.76
C SER A 80 6.30 -0.09 31.10
N ALA A 81 5.07 0.36 31.36
CA ALA A 81 3.90 -0.09 30.62
C ALA A 81 3.56 0.87 29.49
N VAL A 82 3.11 0.33 28.36
CA VAL A 82 2.62 1.11 27.22
C VAL A 82 1.10 1.00 27.18
N VAL A 83 0.43 2.14 27.34
CA VAL A 83 -1.03 2.22 27.35
C VAL A 83 -1.49 2.86 26.04
N LEU A 84 -2.34 2.14 25.32
CA LEU A 84 -2.91 2.55 24.04
C LEU A 84 -4.37 2.98 24.24
N ASP A 85 -4.64 4.28 24.08
CA ASP A 85 -6.02 4.79 24.04
C ASP A 85 -6.50 4.81 22.59
N VAL A 86 -7.53 4.02 22.30
CA VAL A 86 -8.02 3.78 20.93
C VAL A 86 -9.48 4.22 20.85
N LYS A 87 -9.75 5.22 20.02
CA LYS A 87 -11.10 5.71 19.73
C LYS A 87 -11.52 5.22 18.35
N ARG A 88 -12.55 4.40 18.28
CA ARG A 88 -13.08 3.87 17.01
C ARG A 88 -14.35 4.57 16.60
N GLY A 89 -14.37 5.00 15.35
CA GLY A 89 -15.56 5.43 14.64
C GLY A 89 -16.24 4.29 13.90
N LYS A 90 -16.99 4.64 12.85
CA LYS A 90 -17.65 3.64 11.99
C LYS A 90 -16.60 2.85 11.21
N PRO A 91 -16.57 1.51 11.29
CA PRO A 91 -15.53 0.68 10.67
C PRO A 91 -15.75 0.47 9.17
N TRP A 92 -16.50 1.36 8.53
CA TRP A 92 -16.78 1.29 7.10
C TRP A 92 -16.99 2.70 6.54
N THR A 93 -16.60 2.86 5.28
CA THR A 93 -16.73 4.10 4.53
C THR A 93 -17.33 3.79 3.17
N VAL A 94 -18.26 4.63 2.71
CA VAL A 94 -18.82 4.54 1.35
C VAL A 94 -18.51 5.84 0.65
N VAL A 95 -17.88 5.75 -0.52
CA VAL A 95 -17.54 6.90 -1.36
C VAL A 95 -18.16 6.68 -2.72
N ALA A 96 -19.01 7.61 -3.14
CA ALA A 96 -19.54 7.70 -4.49
C ALA A 96 -19.00 8.98 -5.14
N SER A 97 -18.52 8.88 -6.38
CA SER A 97 -18.04 10.03 -7.14
C SER A 97 -18.46 9.97 -8.59
N ILE A 98 -18.52 11.14 -9.22
CA ILE A 98 -18.73 11.30 -10.64
C ILE A 98 -17.67 12.28 -11.15
N ASP A 99 -16.99 11.92 -12.23
CA ASP A 99 -15.97 12.75 -12.85
C ASP A 99 -15.99 12.61 -14.37
N ASN A 100 -15.17 13.40 -15.06
CA ASN A 100 -15.06 13.41 -16.52
C ASN A 100 -13.70 12.89 -17.02
N SER A 101 -13.04 12.02 -16.25
CA SER A 101 -11.70 11.48 -16.54
C SER A 101 -11.68 10.44 -17.66
N GLY A 102 -12.85 9.93 -18.07
CA GLY A 102 -12.98 8.98 -19.16
C GLY A 102 -12.67 9.59 -20.54
N THR A 103 -12.53 8.74 -21.55
CA THR A 103 -12.23 9.18 -22.92
C THR A 103 -13.50 9.34 -23.74
N ARG A 104 -13.46 10.18 -24.79
CA ARG A 104 -14.57 10.27 -25.76
C ARG A 104 -14.91 8.92 -26.42
N ALA A 105 -13.92 8.02 -26.53
CA ALA A 105 -14.09 6.74 -27.19
C ALA A 105 -14.67 5.65 -26.26
N THR A 106 -14.71 5.88 -24.94
CA THR A 106 -15.09 4.88 -23.93
C THR A 106 -16.02 5.45 -22.85
N GLY A 107 -16.66 6.59 -23.12
CA GLY A 107 -17.50 7.33 -22.17
C GLY A 107 -16.70 8.35 -21.37
N LYS A 108 -17.02 9.65 -21.53
CA LYS A 108 -16.27 10.72 -20.85
C LYS A 108 -16.69 10.81 -19.37
N LEU A 109 -17.98 10.72 -19.10
CA LEU A 109 -18.53 10.77 -17.75
C LEU A 109 -18.38 9.40 -17.05
N GLN A 110 -17.65 9.36 -15.94
CA GLN A 110 -17.39 8.14 -15.16
C GLN A 110 -18.02 8.25 -13.78
N GLY A 111 -18.66 7.18 -13.34
CA GLY A 111 -19.20 7.01 -11.99
C GLY A 111 -18.39 5.97 -11.24
N ASN A 112 -18.07 6.25 -9.97
CA ASN A 112 -17.36 5.34 -9.10
C ASN A 112 -18.13 5.15 -7.79
N LEU A 113 -18.15 3.92 -7.30
CA LEU A 113 -18.68 3.57 -5.98
C LEU A 113 -17.68 2.66 -5.29
N SER A 114 -17.27 3.02 -4.07
CA SER A 114 -16.35 2.21 -3.27
C SER A 114 -16.84 2.05 -1.83
N LEU A 115 -16.54 0.88 -1.27
CA LEU A 115 -16.77 0.49 0.12
C LEU A 115 -15.42 0.15 0.75
N GLY A 116 -15.02 0.91 1.77
CA GLY A 116 -13.95 0.57 2.69
C GLY A 116 -14.50 -0.12 3.92
N ILE A 117 -13.84 -1.17 4.40
CA ILE A 117 -14.08 -1.82 5.69
C ILE A 117 -12.77 -1.84 6.45
N ASP A 118 -12.78 -1.20 7.60
CA ASP A 118 -11.63 -0.97 8.46
C ASP A 118 -11.58 -2.00 9.60
N ASN A 119 -10.41 -2.60 9.78
CA ASN A 119 -10.11 -3.60 10.81
C ASN A 119 -11.09 -4.79 10.87
N PRO A 120 -11.49 -5.43 9.75
CA PRO A 120 -12.49 -6.49 9.78
C PRO A 120 -12.07 -7.69 10.63
N LEU A 121 -10.80 -8.13 10.56
CA LEU A 121 -10.30 -9.23 11.38
C LEU A 121 -9.81 -8.79 12.77
N GLY A 122 -9.74 -7.48 13.04
CA GLY A 122 -9.18 -6.98 14.30
C GLY A 122 -7.64 -6.97 14.30
N LEU A 123 -7.01 -7.05 13.12
CA LEU A 123 -5.56 -7.18 12.92
C LEU A 123 -4.93 -5.89 12.39
N ASN A 124 -5.61 -4.74 12.53
CA ASN A 124 -5.24 -3.47 11.89
C ASN A 124 -5.21 -3.57 10.36
N ASP A 125 -6.08 -4.45 9.85
CA ASP A 125 -6.27 -4.77 8.45
C ASP A 125 -7.26 -3.81 7.77
N ILE A 126 -7.09 -3.59 6.47
CA ILE A 126 -7.94 -2.69 5.68
C ILE A 126 -8.41 -3.45 4.44
N PHE A 127 -9.72 -3.44 4.21
CA PHE A 127 -10.33 -3.95 2.99
C PHE A 127 -10.99 -2.82 2.23
N ASN A 128 -10.82 -2.78 0.92
CA ASN A 128 -11.53 -1.86 0.05
C ASN A 128 -11.97 -2.59 -1.21
N ILE A 129 -13.17 -2.27 -1.68
CA ILE A 129 -13.67 -2.72 -2.97
C ILE A 129 -14.43 -1.57 -3.63
N GLY A 130 -14.32 -1.46 -4.94
CA GLY A 130 -15.01 -0.45 -5.73
C GLY A 130 -15.37 -0.94 -7.11
N VAL A 131 -16.34 -0.26 -7.70
CA VAL A 131 -16.79 -0.43 -9.07
C VAL A 131 -16.73 0.92 -9.77
N SER A 132 -16.38 0.90 -11.04
CA SER A 132 -16.39 2.06 -11.92
C SER A 132 -17.19 1.74 -13.18
N GLN A 133 -17.92 2.74 -13.69
CA GLN A 133 -18.74 2.56 -14.88
C GLN A 133 -18.93 3.90 -15.61
N ASP A 134 -18.96 3.87 -16.95
CA ASP A 134 -19.39 4.99 -17.75
C ASP A 134 -20.88 5.32 -17.49
N LEU A 135 -21.17 6.61 -17.36
CA LEU A 135 -22.52 7.10 -17.06
C LEU A 135 -23.27 7.59 -18.31
N GLU A 136 -22.66 7.45 -19.49
CA GLU A 136 -23.27 7.75 -20.79
C GLU A 136 -24.17 6.57 -21.25
N LEU A 137 -24.99 6.04 -20.32
CA LEU A 137 -25.77 4.79 -20.43
C LEU A 137 -26.71 4.71 -21.64
N GLY A 138 -27.02 5.84 -22.27
CA GLY A 138 -27.84 5.92 -23.48
C GLY A 138 -27.10 5.49 -24.74
N ASP A 139 -25.77 5.59 -24.76
CA ASP A 139 -24.94 5.18 -25.89
C ASP A 139 -24.27 3.82 -25.62
N LYS A 140 -24.96 2.74 -25.95
CA LYS A 140 -24.42 1.37 -25.78
C LYS A 140 -23.27 1.02 -26.74
N ARG A 141 -22.86 1.96 -27.60
CA ARG A 141 -21.83 1.73 -28.65
C ARG A 141 -20.41 1.93 -28.14
N LEU A 142 -20.24 2.58 -27.00
CA LEU A 142 -18.96 2.86 -26.35
C LEU A 142 -19.14 2.86 -24.84
N GLY A 143 -18.09 2.51 -24.09
CA GLY A 143 -18.18 2.46 -22.63
C GLY A 143 -16.96 1.85 -21.96
N SER A 144 -16.89 2.02 -20.65
CA SER A 144 -15.86 1.42 -19.82
C SER A 144 -16.42 1.08 -18.45
N HIS A 145 -16.13 -0.13 -17.98
CA HIS A 145 -16.51 -0.53 -16.64
C HIS A 145 -15.44 -1.40 -16.01
N GLY A 146 -15.37 -1.36 -14.69
CA GLY A 146 -14.34 -2.03 -13.94
C GLY A 146 -14.71 -2.25 -12.49
N TRP A 147 -13.87 -3.01 -11.82
CA TRP A 147 -13.87 -3.11 -10.38
C TRP A 147 -12.44 -3.16 -9.89
N ASN A 148 -12.22 -2.66 -8.69
CA ASN A 148 -10.95 -2.69 -8.00
C ASN A 148 -11.17 -3.14 -6.57
N GLY A 149 -10.19 -3.79 -5.97
CA GLY A 149 -10.23 -4.08 -4.56
C GLY A 149 -8.85 -4.40 -4.02
N PHE A 150 -8.67 -4.20 -2.73
CA PHE A 150 -7.47 -4.62 -2.05
C PHE A 150 -7.76 -5.05 -0.61
N TYR A 151 -6.86 -5.87 -0.08
CA TYR A 151 -6.81 -6.24 1.32
C TYR A 151 -5.38 -6.05 1.82
N SER A 152 -5.20 -5.37 2.95
CA SER A 152 -3.88 -5.03 3.47
C SER A 152 -3.76 -5.26 4.98
N ILE A 153 -2.71 -5.97 5.40
CA ILE A 153 -2.45 -6.33 6.80
C ILE A 153 -1.02 -5.95 7.21
N PRO A 154 -0.82 -5.29 8.36
CA PRO A 154 0.50 -4.98 8.90
C PRO A 154 1.01 -6.05 9.89
N TRP A 155 2.33 -6.18 10.03
CA TRP A 155 3.02 -6.89 11.13
C TRP A 155 4.33 -6.16 11.48
N GLY A 156 4.27 -5.28 12.47
CA GLY A 156 5.40 -4.45 12.89
C GLY A 156 5.91 -3.55 11.76
N TYR A 157 7.13 -3.84 11.32
CA TYR A 157 7.80 -3.13 10.22
C TYR A 157 7.28 -3.51 8.83
N TRP A 158 6.46 -4.55 8.71
CA TRP A 158 6.00 -5.07 7.42
C TRP A 158 4.54 -4.77 7.16
N THR A 159 4.20 -4.71 5.87
CA THR A 159 2.81 -4.62 5.39
C THR A 159 2.66 -5.47 4.12
N ALA A 160 1.73 -6.42 4.10
CA ALA A 160 1.29 -7.06 2.86
C ALA A 160 0.02 -6.42 2.34
N THR A 161 -0.07 -6.33 1.02
CA THR A 161 -1.26 -5.90 0.31
C THR A 161 -1.50 -6.84 -0.87
N LEU A 162 -2.69 -7.40 -0.95
CA LEU A 162 -3.20 -8.10 -2.12
C LEU A 162 -4.22 -7.19 -2.81
N SER A 163 -4.01 -6.88 -4.09
CA SER A 163 -4.89 -6.02 -4.87
C SER A 163 -5.34 -6.73 -6.15
N ALA A 164 -6.59 -6.53 -6.54
CA ALA A 164 -7.14 -6.99 -7.80
C ALA A 164 -7.86 -5.83 -8.49
N TYR A 165 -7.70 -5.76 -9.80
CA TYR A 165 -8.34 -4.74 -10.64
C TYR A 165 -8.75 -5.34 -11.96
N THR A 166 -9.93 -4.96 -12.46
CA THR A 166 -10.36 -5.23 -13.83
C THR A 166 -10.83 -3.95 -14.49
N ASN A 167 -10.64 -3.88 -15.79
CA ASN A 167 -11.25 -2.87 -16.65
C ASN A 167 -11.61 -3.49 -17.99
N THR A 168 -12.80 -3.17 -18.47
CA THR A 168 -13.32 -3.59 -19.77
C THR A 168 -13.76 -2.36 -20.51
N TYR A 169 -13.46 -2.27 -21.80
CA TYR A 169 -13.87 -1.15 -22.64
C TYR A 169 -14.43 -1.63 -23.97
N HIS A 170 -15.30 -0.79 -24.53
CA HIS A 170 -15.84 -0.88 -25.89
C HIS A 170 -15.68 0.48 -26.56
N GLN A 171 -15.15 0.49 -27.77
CA GLN A 171 -14.98 1.71 -28.57
C GLN A 171 -15.28 1.44 -30.03
N GLN A 172 -15.79 2.45 -30.73
CA GLN A 172 -15.97 2.36 -32.18
C GLN A 172 -14.76 2.95 -32.92
N ILE A 173 -14.35 2.25 -33.99
CA ILE A 173 -13.31 2.67 -34.91
C ILE A 173 -13.97 2.89 -36.27
N ALA A 174 -13.90 4.11 -36.79
CA ALA A 174 -14.40 4.41 -38.12
C ALA A 174 -13.50 3.78 -39.18
N GLY A 175 -14.04 2.87 -39.98
CA GLY A 175 -13.43 2.38 -41.22
C GLY A 175 -13.96 3.13 -42.44
N VAL A 176 -13.32 2.91 -43.59
CA VAL A 176 -13.66 3.61 -44.85
C VAL A 176 -15.10 3.36 -45.30
N ASN A 177 -15.60 2.13 -45.11
CA ASN A 177 -16.94 1.71 -45.56
C ASN A 177 -17.83 1.15 -44.44
N GLN A 178 -17.30 0.96 -43.23
CA GLN A 178 -18.03 0.41 -42.09
C GLN A 178 -17.38 0.83 -40.78
N THR A 179 -18.17 0.87 -39.71
CA THR A 179 -17.68 1.09 -38.35
C THR A 179 -17.38 -0.25 -37.71
N PHE A 180 -16.22 -0.35 -37.05
CA PHE A 180 -15.81 -1.52 -36.30
C PHE A 180 -15.93 -1.27 -34.79
N VAL A 181 -16.30 -2.28 -34.01
CA VAL A 181 -16.27 -2.24 -32.55
C VAL A 181 -14.98 -2.89 -32.06
N ALA A 182 -14.10 -2.10 -31.46
CA ALA A 182 -12.96 -2.62 -30.71
C ALA A 182 -13.33 -2.78 -29.24
N SER A 183 -12.98 -3.92 -28.66
CA SER A 183 -13.19 -4.21 -27.25
C SER A 183 -11.91 -4.74 -26.61
N GLY A 184 -11.81 -4.60 -25.30
CA GLY A 184 -10.70 -5.20 -24.56
C GLY A 184 -10.97 -5.31 -23.08
N ASN A 185 -10.35 -6.31 -22.47
CA ASN A 185 -10.34 -6.48 -21.03
C ASN A 185 -8.91 -6.51 -20.49
N SER A 186 -8.74 -5.97 -19.30
CA SER A 186 -7.50 -6.00 -18.54
C SER A 186 -7.83 -6.42 -17.11
N LYS A 187 -7.08 -7.38 -16.59
CA LYS A 187 -7.17 -7.90 -15.23
C LYS A 187 -5.78 -7.90 -14.63
N THR A 188 -5.63 -7.31 -13.46
CA THR A 188 -4.37 -7.25 -12.74
C THR A 188 -4.57 -7.84 -11.35
N LEU A 189 -3.66 -8.73 -10.95
CA LEU A 189 -3.53 -9.21 -9.58
C LEU A 189 -2.14 -8.84 -9.07
N ASP A 190 -2.09 -8.07 -7.99
CA ASP A 190 -0.87 -7.59 -7.37
C ASP A 190 -0.74 -8.13 -5.96
N PHE A 191 0.41 -8.71 -5.64
CA PHE A 191 0.83 -8.95 -4.27
C PHE A 191 2.02 -8.04 -3.97
N LYS A 192 1.90 -7.16 -2.98
CA LYS A 192 2.96 -6.26 -2.52
C LYS A 192 3.32 -6.59 -1.08
N LEU A 193 4.61 -6.76 -0.82
CA LEU A 193 5.18 -6.89 0.52
C LEU A 193 6.15 -5.72 0.75
N ALA A 194 5.81 -4.82 1.68
CA ALA A 194 6.62 -3.66 2.03
C ALA A 194 7.23 -3.81 3.43
N ARG A 195 8.42 -3.23 3.63
CA ARG A 195 9.12 -3.15 4.91
C ARG A 195 9.66 -1.74 5.14
N MET A 196 9.38 -1.16 6.31
CA MET A 196 10.10 0.02 6.78
C MET A 196 11.48 -0.39 7.31
N LEU A 197 12.54 0.24 6.80
CA LEU A 197 13.93 -0.11 7.07
C LEU A 197 14.54 0.79 8.14
N ALA A 198 14.26 2.09 8.07
CA ALA A 198 14.77 3.06 9.03
C ALA A 198 13.78 4.20 9.22
N ARG A 199 13.69 4.68 10.47
CA ARG A 199 12.90 5.84 10.85
C ARG A 199 13.68 6.73 11.80
N SER A 200 13.66 8.02 11.52
CA SER A 200 14.15 9.09 12.39
C SER A 200 13.00 10.04 12.72
N GLN A 201 13.31 11.16 13.37
CA GLN A 201 12.34 12.24 13.57
C GLN A 201 11.89 12.86 12.23
N ASN A 202 12.79 12.90 11.24
CA ASN A 202 12.59 13.61 9.98
C ASN A 202 12.64 12.68 8.76
N ASP A 203 13.02 11.41 8.92
CA ASP A 203 13.24 10.48 7.80
C ASP A 203 12.43 9.22 7.97
N VAL A 204 11.82 8.76 6.88
CA VAL A 204 11.25 7.42 6.76
C VAL A 204 11.79 6.77 5.50
N PHE A 205 12.49 5.64 5.66
CA PHE A 205 13.04 4.88 4.55
C PHE A 205 12.48 3.45 4.56
N GLY A 206 12.08 2.97 3.39
CA GLY A 206 11.45 1.68 3.23
C GLY A 206 11.80 1.02 1.90
N THR A 207 11.45 -0.26 1.80
CA THR A 207 11.57 -1.04 0.60
C THR A 207 10.32 -1.89 0.39
N TYR A 208 10.10 -2.35 -0.83
CA TYR A 208 9.05 -3.32 -1.10
C TYR A 208 9.41 -4.23 -2.27
N VAL A 209 8.75 -5.38 -2.29
CA VAL A 209 8.68 -6.28 -3.43
C VAL A 209 7.22 -6.36 -3.87
N ARG A 210 6.96 -6.28 -5.17
CA ARG A 210 5.64 -6.49 -5.76
C ARG A 210 5.71 -7.54 -6.85
N LEU A 211 4.80 -8.50 -6.80
CA LEU A 211 4.53 -9.46 -7.84
C LEU A 211 3.21 -9.11 -8.50
N SER A 212 3.23 -8.74 -9.77
CA SER A 212 2.06 -8.35 -10.55
C SER A 212 1.79 -9.38 -11.64
N ARG A 213 0.54 -9.80 -11.78
CA ARG A 213 0.11 -10.62 -12.91
C ARG A 213 -0.97 -9.89 -13.69
N ARG A 214 -0.68 -9.62 -14.96
CA ARG A 214 -1.52 -8.84 -15.87
C ARG A 214 -2.03 -9.73 -16.98
N PHE A 215 -3.34 -9.83 -17.09
CA PHE A 215 -4.04 -10.65 -18.06
C PHE A 215 -4.99 -9.79 -18.87
N GLY A 216 -5.22 -10.14 -20.12
CA GLY A 216 -6.19 -9.43 -20.92
C GLY A 216 -6.13 -9.84 -22.37
N GLN A 217 -7.15 -9.43 -23.10
CA GLN A 217 -7.18 -9.54 -24.54
C GLN A 217 -7.91 -8.35 -25.12
N SER A 218 -7.54 -8.00 -26.34
CA SER A 218 -8.21 -7.00 -27.15
C SER A 218 -8.70 -7.66 -28.43
N GLY A 219 -9.80 -7.16 -28.98
CA GLY A 219 -10.43 -7.68 -30.18
C GLY A 219 -11.11 -6.59 -30.98
N ILE A 220 -11.49 -6.93 -32.21
CA ILE A 220 -12.32 -6.12 -33.10
C ILE A 220 -13.45 -7.03 -33.60
N GLU A 221 -14.70 -6.57 -33.56
CA GLU A 221 -15.88 -7.36 -33.98
C GLU A 221 -15.91 -8.73 -33.31
N ASP A 222 -15.73 -8.76 -31.98
CA ASP A 222 -15.65 -9.97 -31.16
C ASP A 222 -14.57 -10.99 -31.58
N THR A 223 -13.69 -10.60 -32.49
CA THR A 223 -12.55 -11.39 -32.94
C THR A 223 -11.31 -10.96 -32.19
N ALA A 224 -10.74 -11.86 -31.39
CA ALA A 224 -9.56 -11.57 -30.59
C ALA A 224 -8.31 -11.33 -31.47
N ILE A 225 -7.58 -10.25 -31.18
CA ILE A 225 -6.28 -9.97 -31.78
C ILE A 225 -5.24 -10.75 -30.99
N SER A 226 -4.83 -11.90 -31.53
CA SER A 226 -3.89 -12.82 -30.86
C SER A 226 -2.58 -12.14 -30.40
N GLN A 227 -2.08 -11.16 -31.14
CA GLN A 227 -0.88 -10.38 -30.81
C GLN A 227 -1.08 -9.36 -29.68
N GLN A 228 -2.33 -9.03 -29.32
CA GLN A 228 -2.65 -8.10 -28.22
C GLN A 228 -3.08 -8.83 -26.95
N ARG A 229 -3.06 -10.17 -26.95
CA ARG A 229 -3.25 -10.96 -25.73
C ARG A 229 -2.10 -10.67 -24.75
N ARG A 230 -2.45 -10.40 -23.49
CA ARG A 230 -1.52 -10.15 -22.40
C ARG A 230 -1.69 -11.24 -21.34
N ASN A 231 -0.57 -11.77 -20.88
CA ASN A 231 -0.52 -12.67 -19.73
C ASN A 231 0.92 -12.59 -19.20
N ASN A 232 1.19 -11.53 -18.45
CA ASN A 232 2.53 -11.17 -18.04
C ASN A 232 2.65 -11.30 -16.53
N THR A 233 3.76 -11.87 -16.07
CA THR A 233 4.17 -11.80 -14.67
C THR A 233 5.30 -10.79 -14.58
N ILE A 234 5.19 -9.85 -13.64
CA ILE A 234 6.16 -8.77 -13.43
C ILE A 234 6.58 -8.79 -11.97
N VAL A 235 7.88 -8.76 -11.73
CA VAL A 235 8.47 -8.54 -10.41
C VAL A 235 8.98 -7.11 -10.35
N GLU A 236 8.66 -6.41 -9.28
CA GLU A 236 9.06 -5.03 -9.00
C GLU A 236 9.76 -4.98 -7.64
N LEU A 237 10.95 -4.41 -7.61
CA LEU A 237 11.70 -4.10 -6.39
C LEU A 237 11.73 -2.58 -6.23
N GLY A 238 11.34 -2.07 -5.06
CA GLY A 238 11.25 -0.64 -4.84
C GLY A 238 11.90 -0.18 -3.55
N LEU A 239 12.40 1.06 -3.58
CA LEU A 239 12.84 1.85 -2.43
C LEU A 239 11.93 3.07 -2.32
N THR A 240 11.59 3.44 -1.08
CA THR A 240 10.75 4.60 -0.77
C THR A 240 11.45 5.43 0.30
N GLY A 241 11.51 6.74 0.11
CA GLY A 241 12.05 7.68 1.07
C GLY A 241 11.09 8.83 1.30
N ARG A 242 10.98 9.28 2.54
CA ARG A 242 10.33 10.53 2.92
C ARG A 242 11.25 11.31 3.84
N HIS A 243 11.40 12.60 3.57
CA HIS A 243 12.12 13.54 4.41
C HIS A 243 11.24 14.72 4.78
N TYR A 244 11.20 15.07 6.06
CA TYR A 244 10.50 16.21 6.61
C TYR A 244 11.49 17.35 6.87
N PHE A 245 11.19 18.52 6.31
CA PHE A 245 11.83 19.79 6.60
C PHE A 245 10.86 20.65 7.44
N ASP A 246 11.37 21.74 8.02
CA ASP A 246 10.49 22.73 8.67
C ASP A 246 9.55 23.35 7.62
N GLY A 247 8.27 22.96 7.66
CA GLY A 247 7.22 23.44 6.77
C GLY A 247 7.19 22.80 5.38
N ALA A 248 7.99 21.76 5.11
CA ALA A 248 7.94 21.05 3.82
C ALA A 248 8.17 19.54 3.97
N GLN A 249 7.60 18.76 3.06
CA GLN A 249 7.81 17.32 2.97
C GLN A 249 8.28 16.95 1.57
N PHE A 250 9.26 16.05 1.49
CA PHE A 250 9.73 15.44 0.25
C PHE A 250 9.51 13.94 0.29
N ASP A 251 8.89 13.41 -0.76
CA ASP A 251 8.67 11.97 -0.98
C ASP A 251 9.39 11.54 -2.25
N GLY A 252 10.06 10.40 -2.22
CA GLY A 252 10.73 9.85 -3.40
C GLY A 252 10.63 8.33 -3.43
N SER A 253 10.60 7.78 -4.64
CA SER A 253 10.74 6.33 -4.82
C SER A 253 11.53 5.98 -6.07
N LEU A 254 12.26 4.87 -5.96
CA LEU A 254 12.98 4.25 -7.05
C LEU A 254 12.49 2.81 -7.19
N ALA A 255 12.12 2.39 -8.39
CA ALA A 255 11.64 1.04 -8.64
C ALA A 255 12.32 0.41 -9.87
N TYR A 256 12.74 -0.84 -9.72
CA TYR A 256 13.22 -1.69 -10.78
C TYR A 256 12.13 -2.72 -11.11
N ARG A 257 11.70 -2.78 -12.37
CA ARG A 257 10.71 -3.75 -12.85
C ARG A 257 11.30 -4.71 -13.87
N GLN A 258 10.95 -5.97 -13.75
CA GLN A 258 11.34 -7.02 -14.69
C GLN A 258 10.19 -8.00 -14.96
N GLY A 259 9.89 -8.21 -16.24
CA GLY A 259 9.03 -9.32 -16.67
C GLY A 259 9.68 -10.69 -16.40
N ALA A 260 8.93 -11.62 -15.82
CA ALA A 260 9.39 -12.96 -15.48
C ALA A 260 8.62 -14.04 -16.25
N GLY A 261 9.31 -15.04 -16.78
CA GLY A 261 8.74 -16.19 -17.52
C GLY A 261 8.13 -17.28 -16.63
N GLY A 262 7.43 -16.92 -15.55
CA GLY A 262 6.92 -17.85 -14.54
C GLY A 262 5.45 -17.60 -14.18
N LEU A 263 4.89 -18.50 -13.36
CA LEU A 263 3.49 -18.45 -12.91
C LEU A 263 2.47 -18.43 -14.06
N GLY A 264 2.77 -19.03 -15.20
CA GLY A 264 1.88 -19.05 -16.37
C GLY A 264 1.87 -17.76 -17.18
N ALA A 265 2.95 -16.97 -17.12
CA ALA A 265 3.22 -15.90 -18.08
C ALA A 265 3.37 -16.47 -19.51
N GLN A 266 2.95 -15.72 -20.51
CA GLN A 266 3.10 -16.07 -21.92
C GLN A 266 4.57 -15.93 -22.33
N ASP A 267 5.08 -16.91 -23.08
CA ASP A 267 6.42 -16.87 -23.64
C ASP A 267 6.55 -15.83 -24.76
N ASP A 268 7.73 -15.24 -24.90
CA ASP A 268 8.08 -14.26 -25.95
C ASP A 268 8.21 -14.91 -27.34
N MET A 269 7.33 -15.85 -27.68
CA MET A 269 7.40 -16.61 -28.95
C MET A 269 7.25 -15.72 -30.19
N LEU A 270 6.70 -14.51 -30.05
CA LEU A 270 6.54 -13.53 -31.13
C LEU A 270 7.75 -12.59 -31.29
N ALA A 271 8.69 -12.54 -30.33
CA ALA A 271 9.83 -11.62 -30.38
C ALA A 271 10.83 -11.96 -31.51
N ALA A 272 10.96 -13.24 -31.88
CA ALA A 272 11.84 -13.70 -32.96
C ALA A 272 11.41 -13.22 -34.36
N GLY A 273 10.15 -12.76 -34.52
CA GLY A 273 9.59 -12.26 -35.77
C GLY A 273 9.32 -10.74 -35.80
N GLY A 274 9.87 -9.97 -34.85
CA GLY A 274 9.59 -8.54 -34.71
C GLY A 274 8.24 -8.20 -34.05
N GLY A 275 7.61 -9.18 -33.38
CA GLY A 275 6.42 -8.97 -32.56
C GLY A 275 6.73 -8.36 -31.19
N PRO A 276 5.70 -7.98 -30.42
CA PRO A 276 5.87 -7.36 -29.11
C PRO A 276 6.63 -8.28 -28.13
N ILE A 277 7.53 -7.67 -27.35
CA ILE A 277 8.30 -8.33 -26.28
C ILE A 277 7.47 -8.21 -25.00
N TYR A 278 7.13 -9.33 -24.35
CA TYR A 278 6.30 -9.30 -23.14
C TYR A 278 7.14 -9.28 -21.85
N ARG A 279 8.44 -9.54 -21.97
CA ARG A 279 9.46 -9.37 -20.93
C ARG A 279 10.20 -8.05 -21.11
N GLU A 280 9.55 -6.97 -20.72
CA GLU A 280 10.18 -5.65 -20.66
C GLU A 280 10.91 -5.46 -19.33
N HIS A 281 12.00 -4.71 -19.38
CA HIS A 281 12.69 -4.17 -18.22
C HIS A 281 12.55 -2.65 -18.24
N SER A 282 12.16 -2.06 -17.11
CA SER A 282 12.05 -0.61 -16.96
C SER A 282 12.57 -0.18 -15.60
N ASP A 283 13.38 0.87 -15.59
CA ASP A 283 13.69 1.63 -14.38
C ASP A 283 12.71 2.80 -14.29
N ASP A 284 12.11 2.98 -13.11
CA ASP A 284 11.17 4.06 -12.84
C ASP A 284 11.66 4.85 -11.62
N ALA A 285 12.01 6.11 -11.84
CA ALA A 285 12.40 7.05 -10.79
C ALA A 285 11.32 8.13 -10.73
N SER A 286 10.58 8.16 -9.62
CA SER A 286 9.54 9.16 -9.39
C SER A 286 9.91 10.04 -8.20
N THR A 287 10.10 11.32 -8.47
CA THR A 287 10.24 12.35 -7.44
C THR A 287 8.84 12.88 -7.10
N GLY A 288 8.40 12.68 -5.86
CA GLY A 288 7.14 13.21 -5.34
C GLY A 288 7.22 14.72 -5.11
N HIS A 289 6.07 15.37 -5.23
CA HIS A 289 5.90 16.82 -5.11
C HIS A 289 6.34 17.35 -3.74
N ALA A 290 7.02 18.51 -3.72
CA ALA A 290 7.22 19.30 -2.51
C ALA A 290 5.88 19.90 -2.08
N GLN A 291 5.34 19.45 -0.94
CA GLN A 291 4.17 20.05 -0.33
C GLN A 291 4.63 21.00 0.78
N PHE A 292 4.37 22.30 0.58
CA PHE A 292 4.63 23.33 1.56
C PHE A 292 3.42 23.43 2.49
N ASP A 293 3.63 23.22 3.78
CA ASP A 293 2.61 23.45 4.79
C ASP A 293 2.60 24.96 5.06
N GLN A 294 1.50 25.66 4.75
CA GLN A 294 1.40 27.07 5.12
C GLN A 294 1.30 27.18 6.65
N PRO A 295 2.06 28.10 7.28
CA PRO A 295 1.95 28.30 8.72
C PRO A 295 0.51 28.72 9.07
N ARG A 296 -0.06 28.05 10.08
CA ARG A 296 -1.35 28.43 10.69
C ARG A 296 -1.26 29.78 11.38
#